data_AF-A0A7K1CQZ9-F1
#
_entry.id   AF-A0A7K1CQZ9-F1
#
_cell.length_a   1.000
_cell.length_b   1.000
_cell.length_c   1.000
_cell.angle_alpha   90.00
_cell.angle_beta   90.00
_cell.angle_gamma   90.00
#
_symmetry.space_group_name_H-M   'P 1'
#
loop_
_entity.id
_entity.type
_entity.pdbx_description
1 polymer ?
#
loop_
_entity_poly.entity_id
_entity_poly.type
_entity_poly.pdbx_seq_one_letter_code
_entity_poly.pdbx_strand_id
1 'polypeptide(L)' 'MRILYVVHRYGSEIVGGAEAACRMFAEQLVMRGHNVDVLTSCAQSFVTWEN' A
#
# COMPACT_ATOMS: atom_id res chain seq x y z
N MET A 1 -2.95 16.22 8.12
CA MET A 1 -3.13 16.20 6.65
C MET A 1 -3.86 14.92 6.28
N ARG A 2 -4.61 14.95 5.17
CA ARG A 2 -5.28 13.77 4.61
C ARG A 2 -4.57 13.37 3.32
N ILE A 3 -4.16 12.11 3.22
CA ILE A 3 -3.32 11.57 2.14
C ILE A 3 -3.99 10.31 1.60
N LEU A 4 -4.00 10.16 0.27
CA LEU A 4 -4.44 8.94 -0.40
C LEU A 4 -3.27 8.35 -1.18
N TYR A 5 -2.89 7.11 -0.86
CA TYR A 5 -2.01 6.31 -1.70
C TYR A 5 -2.83 5.49 -2.69
N VAL A 6 -2.36 5.42 -3.93
CA VAL A 6 -2.89 4.49 -4.94
C VAL A 6 -1.75 3.60 -5.40
N VAL A 7 -1.88 2.30 -5.15
CA VAL A 7 -0.83 1.31 -5.44
C VAL A 7 -1.47 0.00 -5.86
N HIS A 8 -0.87 -0.74 -6.79
CA HIS A 8 -1.53 -1.88 -7.41
C HIS A 8 -1.80 -3.05 -6.45
N ARG A 9 -0.96 -3.28 -5.43
CA ARG A 9 -1.22 -4.22 -4.33
C ARG A 9 -0.78 -3.60 -3.01
N TYR A 10 -1.43 -3.98 -1.91
CA TYR A 10 -1.10 -3.50 -0.57
C TYR A 10 -1.43 -4.55 0.48
N GLY A 11 -0.43 -4.95 1.28
CA GLY A 11 -0.63 -5.97 2.30
C GLY A 11 0.68 -6.40 2.97
N SER A 12 0.56 -7.15 4.07
CA SER A 12 1.70 -7.72 4.81
C SER A 12 2.37 -8.88 4.07
N GLU A 13 1.64 -9.53 3.16
CA GLU A 13 2.11 -10.62 2.30
C GLU A 13 3.13 -10.15 1.25
N ILE A 14 3.24 -8.83 1.03
CA ILE A 14 4.18 -8.24 0.08
C ILE A 14 5.46 -7.85 0.82
N VAL A 15 6.53 -8.60 0.54
CA VAL A 15 7.79 -8.53 1.30
C VAL A 15 8.85 -7.61 0.71
N GLY A 16 8.58 -6.96 -0.43
CA GLY A 16 9.55 -6.06 -1.08
C GLY A 16 8.95 -5.18 -2.15
N GLY A 17 9.81 -4.45 -2.87
CA GLY A 17 9.40 -3.60 -3.99
C GLY A 17 8.72 -2.30 -3.59
N ALA A 18 8.09 -1.67 -4.58
CA ALA A 18 7.41 -0.39 -4.42
C ALA A 18 6.19 -0.49 -3.49
N GLU A 19 5.51 -1.64 -3.48
CA GLU A 19 4.36 -1.89 -2.60
C GLU A 19 4.77 -1.92 -1.13
N ALA A 20 5.85 -2.63 -0.79
CA ALA A 20 6.36 -2.68 0.57
C ALA A 20 6.85 -1.29 1.02
N ALA A 21 7.55 -0.55 0.14
CA ALA A 21 7.96 0.82 0.42
C ALA A 21 6.74 1.73 0.68
N CYS A 22 5.71 1.66 -0.18
CA CYS A 22 4.46 2.40 -0.01
C CYS A 22 3.82 2.12 1.37
N ARG A 23 3.72 0.86 1.78
CA ARG A 23 3.23 0.47 3.10
C ARG A 23 4.05 1.07 4.23
N MET A 24 5.38 0.97 4.16
CA MET A 24 6.25 1.57 5.18
C MET A 24 6.03 3.07 5.33
N PHE A 25 5.93 3.81 4.22
CA PHE A 25 5.68 5.27 4.28
C PHE A 25 4.28 5.59 4.80
N ALA A 26 3.25 4.87 4.35
CA ALA A 26 1.88 5.06 4.81
C ALA A 26 1.75 4.82 6.32
N GLU A 27 2.29 3.72 6.83
CA GLU A 27 2.31 3.40 8.26
C GLU A 27 3.07 4.46 9.07
N GLN A 28 4.22 4.92 8.57
CA GLN A 28 5.01 5.99 9.21
C GLN A 28 4.28 7.35 9.25
N LEU A 29 3.42 7.64 8.28
CA LEU A 29 2.59 8.85 8.27
C LEU A 29 1.43 8.73 9.24
N VAL A 30 0.80 7.55 9.35
CA VAL A 30 -0.22 7.29 10.38
C VAL A 30 0.38 7.44 11.78
N MET A 31 1.58 6.90 12.02
CA MET A 31 2.29 7.06 13.31
C MET A 31 2.55 8.52 13.69
N ARG A 32 2.65 9.42 12.70
CA ARG A 32 2.82 10.87 12.90
C ARG A 32 1.48 11.62 13.06
N GLY A 33 0.35 10.92 13.08
CA GLY A 33 -0.98 11.49 13.27
C GLY A 33 -1.65 11.98 11.98
N HIS A 34 -1.16 11.57 10.81
CA HIS A 34 -1.84 11.88 9.55
C HIS A 34 -2.98 10.88 9.27
N ASN A 35 -4.03 11.35 8.60
CA ASN A 35 -5.09 10.46 8.09
C ASN A 35 -4.66 9.95 6.72
N VAL A 36 -4.49 8.64 6.58
CA VAL A 36 -3.99 7.99 5.37
C VAL A 36 -4.98 6.93 4.94
N ASP A 37 -5.49 7.07 3.73
CA ASP A 37 -6.27 6.06 3.04
C ASP A 37 -5.39 5.39 1.97
N VAL A 38 -5.59 4.10 1.72
CA VAL A 38 -4.91 3.38 0.64
C VAL A 38 -5.95 2.73 -0.26
N LEU A 39 -5.90 3.05 -1.56
CA LEU A 39 -6.67 2.38 -2.59
C LEU A 39 -5.76 1.44 -3.36
N THR A 40 -6.18 0.19 -3.47
CA THR A 40 -5.44 -0.84 -4.18
C THR A 40 -6.35 -1.69 -5.06
N SER A 41 -5.75 -2.44 -5.99
CA SER A 41 -6.52 -3.42 -6.75
C SER A 41 -6.82 -4.65 -5.89
N CYS A 42 -7.68 -5.55 -6.37
CA CYS A 42 -7.91 -6.83 -5.70
C CYS A 42 -6.87 -7.91 -6.07
N ALA A 43 -5.90 -7.59 -6.93
CA ALA A 43 -4.99 -8.57 -7.51
C ALA A 43 -4.06 -9.19 -6.45
N GLN A 44 -3.99 -10.51 -6.42
CA GLN A 44 -3.04 -11.25 -5.59
C GLN A 44 -1.74 -11.51 -6.36
N SER A 45 -1.85 -11.79 -7.66
CA SER A 45 -0.71 -12.08 -8.53
C SER A 45 -0.05 -10.81 -9.08
N PHE A 46 1.26 -10.66 -8.87
CA PHE A 46 2.04 -9.56 -9.47
C PHE A 46 2.16 -9.69 -11.00
N VAL A 47 2.23 -10.94 -11.48
CA VAL A 47 2.56 -11.24 -12.87
C VAL A 47 1.31 -11.24 -13.72
N THR A 48 0.26 -11.93 -13.25
CA THR A 48 -0.96 -12.15 -14.03
C THR A 48 -2.09 -11.19 -13.67
N TRP A 49 -1.99 -10.47 -12.54
CA TRP A 49 -3.02 -9.55 -12.03
C TRP A 49 -4.35 -10.19 -11.65
N GLU A 50 -4.35 -11.51 -11.48
CA GLU A 50 -5.52 -12.27 -11.00
C GLU A 50 -5.74 -12.09 -9.50
N ASN A 51 -7.00 -12.23 -9.08
CA ASN A 51 -7.46 -12.20 -7.68
C ASN A 51 -7.58 -13.62 -7.12
#